data_AF-A0A8D2DZU9-F1
#
_entry.id   AF-A0A8D2DZU9-F1
#
_cell.length_a   1.000
_cell.length_b   1.000
_cell.length_c   1.000
_cell.angle_alpha   90.00
_cell.angle_beta   90.00
_cell.angle_gamma   90.00
#
_symmetry.space_group_name_H-M   'P 1'
#
loop_
_entity.id
_entity.type
_entity.pdbx_description
1 polymer ?
#
loop_
_entity_poly.entity_id
_entity_poly.type
_entity_poly.pdbx_seq_one_letter_code
_entity_poly.pdbx_strand_id
1 'polypeptide(L)'
;MKPKLKYSTPKISSAKLNSTADRTLVKPCKIRNKVLLRYHVSPYSSSESGDGVDGKLLMVNLSPTKDRDILLHANNKEQSVELQKCKAPLPDRTFFVLHKESSEFVSFECKSNRGMYIGVKDNHLALVEGKSQTSENIMFKL
;
A
#
# COMPACT_ATOMS: atom_id res chain seq x y z
N MET A 1 -74.33 20.32 -35.02
CA MET A 1 -73.06 20.59 -35.74
C MET A 1 -71.91 20.44 -34.75
N LYS A 2 -70.84 19.72 -35.08
CA LYS A 2 -69.65 19.60 -34.23
C LYS A 2 -68.41 20.10 -35.00
N PRO A 3 -67.53 20.93 -34.42
CA PRO A 3 -66.33 21.38 -35.10
C PRO A 3 -65.26 20.28 -35.10
N LYS A 4 -64.55 20.10 -36.23
CA LYS A 4 -63.37 19.22 -36.32
C LYS A 4 -62.10 20.03 -36.07
N LEU A 5 -61.36 19.68 -35.01
CA LEU A 5 -60.03 20.23 -34.71
C LEU A 5 -59.00 19.62 -35.67
N LYS A 6 -58.15 20.44 -36.27
CA LYS A 6 -56.97 19.98 -37.02
C LYS A 6 -55.72 20.23 -36.18
N TYR A 7 -54.98 19.18 -35.86
CA TYR A 7 -53.68 19.29 -35.20
C TYR A 7 -52.56 19.40 -36.24
N SER A 8 -51.69 20.39 -36.07
CA SER A 8 -50.47 20.58 -36.86
C SER A 8 -49.31 19.85 -36.18
N THR A 9 -48.62 18.96 -36.89
CA THR A 9 -47.43 18.25 -36.41
C THR A 9 -46.18 19.12 -36.58
N PRO A 10 -45.34 19.31 -35.53
CA PRO A 10 -44.05 19.94 -35.71
C PRO A 10 -43.08 18.92 -36.34
N LYS A 11 -42.39 19.33 -37.40
CA LYS A 11 -41.26 18.58 -37.98
C LYS A 11 -40.10 18.60 -36.99
N ILE A 12 -39.75 17.45 -36.42
CA ILE A 12 -38.54 17.31 -35.61
C ILE A 12 -37.36 17.13 -36.57
N SER A 13 -36.48 18.13 -36.62
CA SER A 13 -35.22 18.06 -37.35
C SER A 13 -34.25 17.14 -36.61
N SER A 14 -33.68 16.15 -37.30
CA SER A 14 -32.68 15.24 -36.73
C SER A 14 -31.33 15.96 -36.65
N ALA A 15 -30.89 16.29 -35.44
CA ALA A 15 -29.54 16.78 -35.21
C ALA A 15 -28.53 15.62 -35.26
N LYS A 16 -27.55 15.73 -36.17
CA LYS A 16 -26.38 14.83 -36.26
C LYS A 16 -25.39 15.20 -35.15
N LEU A 17 -25.16 14.29 -34.20
CA LEU A 17 -24.08 14.43 -33.21
C LEU A 17 -22.76 14.02 -33.87
N ASN A 18 -21.89 14.98 -34.13
CA ASN A 18 -20.52 14.73 -34.53
C ASN A 18 -19.68 14.61 -33.26
N SER A 19 -19.37 13.38 -32.83
CA SER A 19 -18.45 13.13 -31.72
C SER A 19 -17.01 13.14 -32.23
N THR A 20 -16.33 14.28 -32.12
CA THR A 20 -14.88 14.40 -32.27
C THR A 20 -14.30 14.89 -30.94
N ALA A 21 -14.02 13.95 -30.04
CA ALA A 21 -13.19 14.19 -28.85
C ALA A 21 -12.49 12.88 -28.51
N ASP A 22 -11.28 12.78 -29.05
CA ASP A 22 -10.12 12.06 -28.56
C ASP A 22 -10.35 11.21 -27.30
N ARG A 23 -10.63 9.91 -27.48
CA ARG A 23 -10.60 8.95 -26.37
C ARG A 23 -9.14 8.63 -26.06
N THR A 24 -8.49 9.50 -25.31
CA THR A 24 -7.31 9.09 -24.55
C THR A 24 -7.75 7.89 -23.70
N LEU A 25 -7.12 6.74 -23.89
CA LEU A 25 -7.31 5.56 -23.04
C LEU A 25 -6.84 5.92 -21.63
N VAL A 26 -7.71 6.54 -20.83
CA VAL A 26 -7.51 6.69 -19.41
C VAL A 26 -7.44 5.27 -18.86
N LYS A 27 -6.22 4.83 -18.52
CA LYS A 27 -6.01 3.56 -17.82
C LYS A 27 -7.01 3.53 -16.65
N PRO A 28 -7.83 2.48 -16.50
CA PRO A 28 -8.77 2.42 -15.40
C PRO A 28 -7.97 2.60 -14.11
N CYS A 29 -8.38 3.56 -13.27
CA CYS A 29 -7.82 3.76 -11.95
C CYS A 29 -8.02 2.46 -11.16
N LYS A 30 -7.03 1.56 -11.18
CA LYS A 30 -7.03 0.37 -10.33
C LYS A 30 -6.97 0.90 -8.90
N ILE A 31 -8.11 0.89 -8.20
CA ILE A 31 -8.17 1.20 -6.77
C ILE A 31 -7.27 0.17 -6.08
N ARG A 32 -6.08 0.60 -5.66
CA ARG A 32 -5.17 -0.24 -4.88
C ARG A 32 -5.67 -0.26 -3.44
N ASN A 33 -5.59 -1.42 -2.80
CA ASN A 33 -5.88 -1.53 -1.38
C ASN A 33 -4.89 -0.67 -0.60
N LYS A 34 -5.40 0.13 0.34
CA LYS A 34 -4.59 0.94 1.26
C LYS A 34 -4.36 0.18 2.56
N VAL A 35 -3.16 0.35 3.09
CA VAL A 35 -2.72 -0.19 4.39
C VAL A 35 -2.44 0.98 5.32
N LEU A 36 -2.78 0.83 6.60
CA LEU A 36 -2.49 1.80 7.66
C LEU A 36 -1.14 1.44 8.30
N LEU A 37 -0.17 2.36 8.21
CA LEU A 37 1.10 2.28 8.92
C LEU A 37 1.00 3.07 10.23
N ARG A 38 1.31 2.44 11.36
CA ARG A 38 1.45 3.13 12.65
C ARG A 38 2.92 3.19 13.03
N TYR A 39 3.46 4.39 13.16
CA TYR A 39 4.86 4.65 13.45
C TYR A 39 5.14 4.62 14.95
N HIS A 40 6.28 4.05 15.32
CA HIS A 40 6.80 3.97 16.68
C HIS A 40 8.30 4.22 16.66
N VAL A 41 8.83 4.71 17.78
CA VAL A 41 10.28 4.83 17.97
C VAL A 41 10.85 3.42 18.20
N SER A 42 11.83 3.02 17.39
CA SER A 42 12.50 1.73 17.59
C SER A 42 13.60 1.85 18.66
N PRO A 43 14.04 0.73 19.27
CA PRO A 43 15.18 0.73 20.17
C PRO A 43 16.53 0.86 19.45
N TYR A 44 16.56 0.86 18.12
CA TYR A 44 17.78 0.82 17.32
C TYR A 44 18.23 2.23 16.94
N SER A 45 19.52 2.52 17.08
CA SER A 45 20.11 3.77 16.61
C SER A 45 20.22 3.79 15.09
N SER A 46 20.03 4.97 14.51
CA SER A 46 20.26 5.28 13.10
C SER A 46 21.75 5.53 12.86
N SER A 47 22.24 5.11 11.70
CA SER A 47 23.60 5.44 11.24
C SER A 47 23.70 6.84 10.62
N GLU A 48 22.56 7.48 10.29
CA GLU A 48 22.47 8.88 9.88
C GLU A 48 22.70 9.79 11.10
N SER A 49 23.95 9.93 11.53
CA SER A 49 24.34 10.84 12.62
C SER A 49 25.37 11.86 12.12
N GLY A 50 24.85 12.89 11.44
CA GLY A 50 25.54 14.16 11.34
C GLY A 50 25.21 14.98 12.58
N ASP A 51 26.23 15.30 13.39
CA ASP A 51 26.19 16.26 14.49
C ASP A 51 25.26 15.90 15.69
N GLY A 52 25.72 14.98 16.55
CA GLY A 52 25.32 14.92 17.97
C GLY A 52 23.89 14.51 18.34
N VAL A 53 23.01 14.21 17.37
CA VAL A 53 21.66 13.70 17.63
C VAL A 53 21.65 12.17 17.69
N ASP A 54 21.21 11.59 18.81
CA ASP A 54 20.89 10.15 18.94
C ASP A 54 19.63 9.85 18.10
N GLY A 55 19.79 9.81 16.78
CA GLY A 55 18.71 9.47 15.87
C GLY A 55 18.33 8.02 16.07
N LYS A 56 17.08 7.73 16.43
CA LYS A 56 16.56 6.36 16.49
C LYS A 56 15.86 6.00 15.17
N LEU A 57 16.03 4.76 14.72
CA LEU A 57 15.26 4.23 13.60
C LEU A 57 13.78 4.20 13.96
N LEU A 58 12.91 4.37 12.97
CA LEU A 58 11.48 4.17 13.13
C LEU A 58 11.14 2.69 12.95
N MET A 59 10.11 2.23 13.65
CA MET A 59 9.45 0.96 13.36
C MET A 59 7.97 1.18 13.13
N VAL A 60 7.34 0.27 12.41
CA VAL A 60 5.92 0.33 12.08
C VAL A 60 5.22 -0.97 12.40
N ASN A 61 3.91 -0.88 12.64
CA ASN A 61 3.00 -1.99 12.41
C ASN A 61 2.04 -1.64 11.27
N LEU A 62 1.60 -2.67 10.54
CA LEU A 62 0.76 -2.53 9.36
C LEU A 62 -0.59 -3.19 9.62
N SER A 63 -1.69 -2.52 9.26
CA SER A 63 -3.05 -3.07 9.34
C SER A 63 -3.85 -2.74 8.08
N PRO A 64 -4.79 -3.61 7.65
CA PRO A 64 -5.80 -3.23 6.68
C PRO A 64 -6.58 -1.99 7.17
N THR A 65 -6.96 -1.11 6.24
CA THR A 65 -7.71 0.12 6.61
C THR A 65 -9.07 -0.14 7.23
N LYS A 66 -9.71 -1.27 6.89
CA LYS A 66 -11.04 -1.66 7.38
C LYS A 66 -11.01 -2.37 8.74
N ASP A 67 -9.95 -3.11 9.03
CA ASP A 67 -9.80 -3.94 10.24
C ASP A 67 -8.50 -3.62 10.96
N ARG A 68 -8.57 -2.66 11.87
CA ARG A 68 -7.42 -2.08 12.58
C ARG A 68 -6.82 -2.98 13.66
N ASP A 69 -7.54 -4.02 14.05
CA ASP A 69 -7.11 -5.03 15.04
C ASP A 69 -6.38 -6.21 14.40
N ILE A 70 -6.38 -6.27 13.07
CA ILE A 70 -5.63 -7.25 12.28
C ILE A 70 -4.31 -6.59 11.89
N LEU A 71 -3.21 -7.19 12.36
CA LEU A 71 -1.86 -6.73 12.08
C LEU A 71 -1.14 -7.71 11.18
N LEU A 72 -0.23 -7.16 10.40
CA LEU A 72 0.77 -7.95 9.69
C LEU A 72 1.73 -8.58 10.69
N HIS A 73 1.90 -9.89 10.62
CA HIS A 73 2.65 -10.70 11.55
C HIS A 73 3.71 -11.53 10.80
N ALA A 74 4.96 -11.45 11.26
CA ALA A 74 6.07 -12.23 10.75
C ALA A 74 6.11 -13.64 11.37
N ASN A 75 5.99 -14.67 10.53
CA ASN A 75 6.14 -16.07 10.94
C ASN A 75 7.55 -16.56 10.56
N ASN A 76 8.47 -16.46 11.51
CA ASN A 76 9.87 -16.81 11.30
C ASN A 76 10.11 -18.31 11.01
N LYS A 77 9.18 -19.19 11.41
CA LYS A 77 9.31 -20.65 11.18
C LYS A 77 9.04 -21.01 9.74
N GLU A 78 8.03 -20.38 9.14
CA GLU A 78 7.58 -20.66 7.78
C GLU A 78 8.12 -19.65 6.76
N GLN A 79 8.88 -18.66 7.23
CA GLN A 79 9.37 -17.54 6.42
C GLN A 79 8.23 -16.81 5.68
N SER A 80 7.07 -16.72 6.32
CA SER A 80 5.85 -16.14 5.76
C SER A 80 5.46 -14.86 6.51
N VAL A 81 4.59 -14.07 5.86
CA VAL A 81 3.95 -12.91 6.47
C VAL A 81 2.44 -13.09 6.39
N GLU A 82 1.77 -12.99 7.53
CA GLU A 82 0.37 -13.33 7.67
C GLU A 82 -0.41 -12.19 8.33
N LEU A 83 -1.73 -12.17 8.15
CA LEU A 83 -2.62 -11.25 8.85
C LEU A 83 -3.17 -11.94 10.10
N GLN A 84 -2.87 -11.41 11.27
CA GLN A 84 -3.31 -11.99 12.54
C GLN A 84 -4.03 -10.94 13.38
N LYS A 85 -5.12 -11.35 14.03
CA LYS A 85 -5.79 -10.52 15.03
C LYS A 85 -4.91 -10.49 16.29
N CYS A 86 -4.43 -9.31 16.67
CA CYS A 86 -3.56 -9.14 17.82
C CYS A 86 -4.27 -8.34 18.91
N LYS A 87 -4.08 -8.75 20.17
CA LYS A 87 -4.51 -7.98 21.33
C LYS A 87 -3.28 -7.37 22.00
N ALA A 88 -3.47 -6.29 22.72
CA ALA A 88 -2.41 -5.70 23.51
C ALA A 88 -1.99 -6.64 24.66
N PRO A 89 -0.70 -6.70 25.03
CA PRO A 89 0.44 -6.05 24.38
C PRO A 89 0.81 -6.71 23.03
N LEU A 90 1.20 -5.90 22.05
CA LEU A 90 1.53 -6.41 20.71
C LEU A 90 2.88 -7.14 20.71
N PRO A 91 2.97 -8.31 20.03
CA PRO A 91 4.21 -9.07 19.98
C PRO A 91 5.22 -8.44 19.01
N ASP A 92 6.51 -8.65 19.27
CA ASP A 92 7.62 -8.16 18.45
C ASP A 92 7.54 -8.58 16.97
N ARG A 93 6.85 -9.68 16.68
CA ARG A 93 6.61 -10.19 15.32
C ARG A 93 5.67 -9.30 14.48
N THR A 94 5.01 -8.33 15.09
CA THR A 94 4.12 -7.37 14.40
C THR A 94 4.80 -6.02 14.12
N PHE A 95 6.05 -5.87 14.56
CA PHE A 95 6.83 -4.66 14.38
C PHE A 95 7.92 -4.87 13.34
N PHE A 96 8.00 -3.92 12.42
CA PHE A 96 8.99 -3.89 11.36
C PHE A 96 9.78 -2.59 11.43
N VAL A 97 11.10 -2.68 11.54
CA VAL A 97 11.99 -1.52 11.46
C VAL A 97 11.95 -1.01 10.02
N LEU A 98 11.71 0.29 9.89
CA LEU A 98 11.61 0.96 8.61
C LEU A 98 12.98 1.49 8.22
N HIS A 99 13.53 1.00 7.11
CA HIS A 99 14.74 1.54 6.52
C HIS A 99 14.40 2.33 5.28
N LYS A 100 15.06 3.47 5.13
CA LYS A 100 14.98 4.28 3.93
C LYS A 100 16.09 3.84 2.99
N GLU A 101 15.73 3.15 1.91
CA GLU A 101 16.68 2.68 0.91
C GLU A 101 17.01 3.79 -0.11
N SER A 102 16.01 4.63 -0.42
CA SER A 102 16.18 5.80 -1.29
C SER A 102 15.13 6.89 -1.00
N SER A 103 15.02 7.91 -1.85
CA SER A 103 13.95 8.92 -1.75
C SER A 103 12.55 8.33 -2.00
N GLU A 104 12.45 7.23 -2.74
CA GLU A 104 11.17 6.64 -3.17
C GLU A 104 10.89 5.26 -2.56
N PHE A 105 11.91 4.59 -2.06
CA PHE A 105 11.82 3.20 -1.60
C PHE A 105 12.19 3.05 -0.12
N VAL A 106 11.46 2.15 0.52
CA VAL A 106 11.68 1.72 1.90
C VAL A 106 11.73 0.20 1.98
N SER A 107 12.38 -0.33 3.01
CA SER A 107 12.34 -1.74 3.35
C SER A 107 11.85 -1.94 4.79
N PHE A 108 11.30 -3.12 5.07
CA PHE A 108 10.67 -3.46 6.35
C PHE A 108 11.40 -4.65 6.98
N GLU A 109 12.28 -4.40 7.93
CA GLU A 109 13.05 -5.44 8.62
C GLU A 109 12.29 -5.95 9.86
N CYS A 110 12.24 -7.26 10.06
CA CYS A 110 11.57 -7.86 11.20
C CYS A 110 12.26 -7.49 12.52
N LYS A 111 11.51 -6.91 13.47
CA LYS A 111 12.02 -6.69 14.84
C LYS A 111 12.36 -8.02 15.53
N SER A 112 11.50 -9.02 15.36
CA SER A 112 11.65 -10.33 16.01
C SER A 112 12.77 -11.22 15.44
N ASN A 113 13.30 -10.90 14.26
CA ASN A 113 14.34 -11.67 13.58
C ASN A 113 15.12 -10.74 12.64
N ARG A 114 16.17 -10.10 13.19
CA ARG A 114 17.01 -9.13 12.48
C ARG A 114 17.68 -9.77 11.26
N GLY A 115 17.81 -9.02 10.18
CA GLY A 115 18.31 -9.47 8.88
C GLY A 115 17.25 -10.09 7.97
N MET A 116 16.04 -10.35 8.47
CA MET A 116 14.90 -10.78 7.65
C MET A 116 13.98 -9.60 7.35
N TYR A 117 13.55 -9.49 6.10
CA TYR A 117 12.75 -8.38 5.59
C TYR A 117 11.44 -8.90 5.02
N ILE A 118 10.41 -8.06 5.03
CA ILE A 118 9.26 -8.29 4.14
C ILE A 118 9.79 -8.19 2.71
N GLY A 119 9.45 -9.17 1.88
CA GLY A 119 9.74 -9.14 0.46
C GLY A 119 8.69 -9.86 -0.35
N VAL A 120 8.82 -9.78 -1.67
CA VAL A 120 7.97 -10.52 -2.61
C VAL A 120 8.71 -11.77 -3.08
N LYS A 121 8.08 -12.93 -2.90
CA LYS A 121 8.56 -14.24 -3.39
C LYS A 121 7.38 -14.99 -4.00
N ASP A 122 7.56 -15.51 -5.21
CA ASP A 122 6.53 -16.27 -5.93
C ASP A 122 5.18 -15.52 -6.02
N ASN A 123 5.22 -14.20 -6.25
CA ASN A 123 4.07 -13.27 -6.26
C ASN A 123 3.31 -13.11 -4.94
N HIS A 124 3.86 -13.57 -3.83
CA HIS A 124 3.29 -13.43 -2.48
C HIS A 124 4.24 -12.66 -1.57
N LEU A 125 3.71 -12.08 -0.48
CA LEU A 125 4.55 -11.51 0.57
C LEU A 125 5.16 -12.65 1.40
N ALA A 126 6.45 -12.56 1.66
CA ALA A 126 7.22 -13.53 2.42
C ALA A 126 8.32 -12.83 3.23
N LEU A 127 8.97 -13.57 4.12
CA LEU A 127 10.18 -13.14 4.79
C LEU A 127 11.40 -13.55 3.97
N VAL A 128 12.24 -12.58 3.63
CA VAL A 128 13.42 -12.77 2.79
C VAL A 128 14.65 -12.23 3.51
N GLU A 129 15.79 -12.90 3.34
CA GLU A 129 17.06 -12.47 3.94
C GLU A 129 17.64 -11.27 3.19
N GLY A 130 18.05 -10.22 3.90
CA GLY A 130 18.52 -8.95 3.32
C GLY A 130 19.97 -8.96 2.80
N LYS A 131 20.50 -10.10 2.36
CA LYS A 131 21.93 -10.29 2.07
C LYS A 131 22.40 -9.91 0.65
N SER A 132 21.54 -9.40 -0.24
CA SER A 132 21.99 -8.92 -1.55
C SER A 132 21.81 -7.41 -1.70
N GLN A 133 22.90 -6.72 -2.10
CA GLN A 133 22.96 -5.29 -2.41
C GLN A 133 22.02 -4.84 -3.56
N THR A 134 21.22 -5.76 -4.11
CA THR A 134 20.33 -5.58 -5.25
C THR A 134 18.95 -6.22 -5.03
N SER A 135 18.52 -6.40 -3.79
CA SER A 135 17.24 -7.03 -3.47
C SER A 135 16.04 -6.11 -3.75
N GLU A 136 15.75 -5.87 -5.03
CA GLU A 136 14.55 -5.14 -5.48
C GLU A 136 13.25 -5.73 -4.90
N ASN A 137 13.27 -7.02 -4.56
CA ASN A 137 12.15 -7.74 -3.98
C ASN A 137 11.80 -7.33 -2.53
N ILE A 138 12.67 -6.62 -1.81
CA ILE A 138 12.39 -6.08 -0.48
C ILE A 138 12.10 -4.57 -0.49
N MET A 139 12.15 -3.93 -1.66
CA MET A 139 11.89 -2.50 -1.81
C MET A 139 10.41 -2.22 -2.06
N PHE A 140 9.82 -1.39 -1.21
CA PHE A 140 8.43 -0.97 -1.33
C PHE A 140 8.34 0.54 -1.54
N LYS A 141 7.39 0.94 -2.38
CA LYS A 141 6.97 2.33 -2.54
C LYS A 141 5.67 2.55 -1.76
N LEU A 142 5.66 3.56 -0.91
CA LEU A 142 4.50 3.96 -0.09
C LEU A 142 3.65 5.04 -0.77
#